data_AF-A0A354EGJ7-F1
#
_entry.id   AF-A0A354EGJ7-F1
#
_cell.length_a   1.000
_cell.length_b   1.000
_cell.length_c   1.000
_cell.angle_alpha   90.00
_cell.angle_beta   90.00
_cell.angle_gamma   90.00
#
_symmetry.space_group_name_H-M   'P 1'
#
loop_
_entity.id
_entity.type
_entity.pdbx_description
1 polymer ?
#
loop_
_entity_poly.entity_id
_entity_poly.type
_entity_poly.pdbx_seq_one_letter_code
_entity_poly.pdbx_strand_id
1 'polypeptide(L)'
;MENEISELFRLASKYFFKKFKESGGSQGQLAIEFGVTQAYLSSVMNGSRSASFELYNRIANRLYGPLDKYLAVGRNIKEGREPLANDKEKSEADGVESLIARLTYYVMDHRRIEKEIHDLKIFYESIVENLQSAVLVMDKEHKIIYANKYLTKLAGIRPEQAIDLNTFDIEETIPKLKFGEFIAKYKEAAESLAPLFFENLHLETPISSFNYNSGWLIPLLSEDKSFKGMICTFRDTSNAHALFSILAQSIEYLPDGVAIFKQKSAGEFPVTTFANKKIRKILGVEDRDSFTLPFLDLFKEAKKTVVNFKEWEKFIKNDIKTNAVNTNFLIDLSNEKSFEVTGNPLADQYGLHIGRIIITREKRQRRTENK
;
A
#
# COMPACT_ATOMS: atom_id res chain seq x y z
N MET A 1 22.75 36.41 12.00
CA MET A 1 21.37 36.88 12.26
C MET A 1 20.47 35.79 12.83
N GLU A 2 20.24 34.64 12.18
CA GLU A 2 19.38 33.54 12.71
C GLU A 2 19.85 32.99 14.09
N ASN A 3 21.17 32.85 14.28
CA ASN A 3 21.76 32.48 15.58
C ASN A 3 21.60 33.55 16.66
N GLU A 4 21.56 34.83 16.29
CA GLU A 4 21.53 35.93 17.25
C GLU A 4 20.15 36.10 17.86
N ILE A 5 19.09 36.05 17.04
CA ILE A 5 17.71 36.10 17.54
C ILE A 5 17.38 34.85 18.38
N SER A 6 17.80 33.67 17.93
CA SER A 6 17.59 32.42 18.69
C SER A 6 18.32 32.45 20.03
N GLU A 7 19.51 33.06 20.08
CA GLU A 7 20.25 33.27 21.32
C GLU A 7 19.57 34.27 22.27
N LEU A 8 19.14 35.44 21.74
CA LEU A 8 18.41 36.44 22.52
C LEU A 8 17.08 35.86 23.05
N PHE A 9 16.35 35.14 22.19
CA PHE A 9 15.10 34.48 22.55
C PHE A 9 15.31 33.42 23.63
N ARG A 10 16.37 32.62 23.54
CA ARG A 10 16.77 31.65 24.57
C ARG A 10 17.05 32.32 25.92
N LEU A 11 17.78 33.43 25.91
CA LEU A 11 18.12 34.17 27.14
C LEU A 11 16.85 34.74 27.81
N ALA A 12 15.98 35.37 27.04
CA ALA A 12 14.68 35.85 27.51
C ALA A 12 13.78 34.70 27.99
N SER A 13 13.74 33.59 27.24
CA SER A 13 13.03 32.35 27.58
C SER A 13 13.47 31.79 28.93
N LYS A 14 14.77 31.70 29.16
CA LYS A 14 15.31 31.22 30.44
C LYS A 14 14.88 32.12 31.61
N TYR A 15 14.85 33.44 31.41
CA TYR A 15 14.45 34.40 32.43
C TYR A 15 12.96 34.34 32.75
N PHE A 16 12.09 34.45 31.74
CA PHE A 16 10.64 34.49 31.95
C PHE A 16 10.04 33.13 32.27
N PHE A 17 10.57 32.06 31.69
CA PHE A 17 10.07 30.72 31.98
C PHE A 17 10.35 30.29 33.43
N LYS A 18 11.43 30.77 34.04
CA LYS A 18 11.69 30.55 35.47
C LYS A 18 10.56 31.14 36.33
N LYS A 19 10.17 32.39 36.07
CA LYS A 19 9.05 33.07 36.77
C LYS A 19 7.70 32.39 36.49
N PHE A 20 7.47 32.00 35.24
CA PHE A 20 6.27 31.27 34.85
C PHE A 20 6.13 29.94 35.59
N LYS A 21 7.24 29.21 35.78
CA LYS A 21 7.29 27.98 36.58
C LYS A 21 7.02 28.23 38.06
N GLU A 22 7.55 29.31 38.63
CA GLU A 22 7.29 29.73 40.01
C GLU A 22 5.80 30.07 40.24
N SER A 23 5.10 30.57 39.21
CA SER A 23 3.63 30.77 39.23
C SER A 23 2.79 29.50 38.95
N GLY A 24 3.42 28.32 38.91
CA GLY A 24 2.73 27.04 38.68
C GLY A 24 2.57 26.62 37.21
N GLY A 25 3.17 27.37 36.28
CA GLY A 25 3.15 27.06 34.86
C GLY A 25 4.12 25.95 34.45
N SER A 26 3.82 25.23 33.37
CA SER A 26 4.68 24.18 32.82
C SER A 26 4.86 24.29 31.31
N GLN A 27 5.96 23.72 30.80
CA GLN A 27 6.21 23.59 29.37
C GLN A 27 5.14 22.70 28.69
N GLY A 28 4.61 21.71 29.39
CA GLY A 28 3.53 20.85 28.89
C GLY A 28 2.24 21.64 28.64
N GLN A 29 1.87 22.54 29.56
CA GLN A 29 0.70 23.42 29.37
C GLN A 29 0.87 24.35 28.16
N LEU A 30 2.03 24.98 28.02
CA LEU A 30 2.32 25.83 26.86
C LEU A 30 2.33 25.04 25.54
N ALA A 31 2.87 23.82 25.56
CA ALA A 31 2.88 22.94 24.39
C ALA A 31 1.47 22.58 23.92
N ILE A 32 0.58 22.25 24.86
CA ILE A 32 -0.85 22.01 24.58
C ILE A 32 -1.52 23.27 24.03
N GLU A 33 -1.31 24.43 24.67
CA GLU A 33 -1.89 25.72 24.26
C GLU A 33 -1.50 26.10 22.83
N PHE A 34 -0.25 25.79 22.42
CA PHE A 34 0.27 26.13 21.11
C PHE A 34 0.12 25.02 20.06
N GLY A 35 -0.42 23.85 20.42
CA GLY A 35 -0.61 22.73 19.51
C GLY A 35 0.70 22.10 19.02
N VAL A 36 1.75 22.13 19.86
CA VAL A 36 3.07 21.57 19.54
C VAL A 36 3.50 20.52 20.57
N THR A 37 4.50 19.70 20.25
CA THR A 37 5.02 18.73 21.23
C THR A 37 5.88 19.44 22.29
N GLN A 38 5.85 18.94 23.53
CA GLN A 38 6.66 19.49 24.62
C GLN A 38 8.17 19.41 24.32
N ALA A 39 8.62 18.34 23.66
CA ALA A 39 10.01 18.18 23.24
C ALA A 39 10.43 19.25 22.21
N TYR A 40 9.56 19.55 21.24
CA TYR A 40 9.80 20.60 20.26
C TYR A 40 9.85 21.99 20.92
N LEU A 41 8.88 22.31 21.79
CA LEU A 41 8.84 23.57 22.52
C LEU A 41 10.10 23.76 23.39
N SER A 42 10.54 22.71 24.06
CA SER A 42 11.78 22.74 24.86
C SER A 42 13.01 23.02 24.00
N SER A 43 13.09 22.39 22.82
CA SER A 43 14.19 22.59 21.87
C SER A 43 14.27 24.04 21.36
N VAL A 44 13.10 24.67 21.14
CA VAL A 44 12.98 26.08 20.75
C VAL A 44 13.39 27.01 21.89
N MET A 45 12.84 26.82 23.09
CA MET A 45 13.14 27.65 24.27
C MET A 45 14.61 27.59 24.68
N ASN A 46 15.27 26.46 24.42
CA ASN A 46 16.70 26.27 24.68
C ASN A 46 17.60 26.75 23.53
N GLY A 47 17.02 27.27 22.44
CA GLY A 47 17.77 27.79 21.27
C GLY A 47 18.44 26.72 20.41
N SER A 48 18.14 25.44 20.64
CA SER A 48 18.68 24.31 19.87
C SER A 48 17.96 24.08 18.53
N ARG A 49 16.77 24.67 18.37
CA ARG A 49 15.97 24.62 17.15
C ARG A 49 15.26 25.96 16.95
N SER A 50 15.19 26.46 15.72
CA SER A 50 14.39 27.64 15.38
C SER A 50 12.91 27.26 15.27
N ALA A 51 12.02 28.23 15.50
CA ALA A 51 10.56 28.09 15.41
C ALA A 51 9.98 28.90 14.23
N SER A 52 8.64 28.96 14.12
CA SER A 52 7.91 29.91 13.25
C SER A 52 7.59 31.23 13.97
N PHE A 53 7.25 32.28 13.22
CA PHE A 53 7.11 33.65 13.78
C PHE A 53 6.01 33.68 14.79
N GLU A 54 4.94 33.03 14.38
CA GLU A 54 3.74 32.87 15.13
C GLU A 54 4.07 32.15 16.45
N LEU A 55 4.86 31.08 16.41
CA LEU A 55 5.22 30.37 17.63
C LEU A 55 6.10 31.23 18.56
N TYR A 56 7.09 31.95 18.03
CA TYR A 56 7.87 32.88 18.86
C TYR A 56 7.01 34.01 19.45
N ASN A 57 6.10 34.59 18.68
CA ASN A 57 5.17 35.61 19.18
C ASN A 57 4.22 35.06 20.23
N ARG A 58 3.67 33.86 20.01
CA ARG A 58 2.76 33.21 20.97
C ARG A 58 3.48 32.93 22.29
N ILE A 59 4.70 32.40 22.23
CA ILE A 59 5.53 32.19 23.42
C ILE A 59 5.87 33.53 24.11
N ALA A 60 6.34 34.52 23.36
CA ALA A 60 6.72 35.82 23.91
C ALA A 60 5.53 36.53 24.58
N ASN A 61 4.40 36.64 23.88
CA ASN A 61 3.18 37.26 24.39
C ASN A 61 2.64 36.54 25.63
N ARG A 62 2.74 35.21 25.65
CA ARG A 62 2.25 34.41 26.78
C ARG A 62 3.12 34.58 28.03
N LEU A 63 4.43 34.72 27.84
CA LEU A 63 5.41 34.79 28.93
C LEU A 63 5.69 36.21 29.42
N TYR A 64 5.50 37.23 28.58
CA TYR A 64 5.77 38.62 28.95
C TYR A 64 4.98 39.63 28.11
N GLY A 65 5.09 39.58 26.78
CA GLY A 65 4.53 40.61 25.90
C GLY A 65 5.07 40.53 24.46
N PRO A 66 4.93 41.60 23.67
CA PRO A 66 5.37 41.65 22.29
C PRO A 66 6.79 41.13 22.09
N LEU A 67 7.02 40.43 20.97
CA LEU A 67 8.28 39.71 20.72
C LEU A 67 9.50 40.64 20.70
N ASP A 68 9.36 41.88 20.24
CA ASP A 68 10.43 42.90 20.29
C ASP A 68 10.86 43.21 21.72
N LYS A 69 9.91 43.48 22.62
CA LYS A 69 10.19 43.68 24.06
C LYS A 69 10.77 42.42 24.70
N TYR A 70 10.29 41.26 24.28
CA TYR A 70 10.82 39.97 24.72
C TYR A 70 12.30 39.80 24.36
N LEU A 71 12.66 40.11 23.11
CA LEU A 71 14.03 40.03 22.62
C LEU A 71 14.92 41.12 23.24
N ALA A 72 14.39 42.31 23.52
CA ALA A 72 15.11 43.38 24.22
C ALA A 72 15.59 42.94 25.62
N VAL A 73 14.75 42.20 26.36
CA VAL A 73 15.14 41.58 27.64
C VAL A 73 16.30 40.60 27.45
N GLY A 74 16.24 39.78 26.41
CA GLY A 74 17.34 38.90 26.02
C GLY A 74 18.63 39.66 25.73
N ARG A 75 18.53 40.83 25.07
CA ARG A 75 19.66 41.71 24.75
C ARG A 75 20.27 42.31 26.02
N ASN A 76 19.44 42.82 26.92
CA ASN A 76 19.87 43.33 28.23
C ASN A 76 20.63 42.25 29.03
N ILE A 77 20.10 41.02 29.06
CA ILE A 77 20.77 39.90 29.74
C ILE A 77 22.11 39.57 29.08
N LYS A 78 22.17 39.53 27.75
CA LYS A 78 23.40 39.28 26.99
C LYS A 78 24.47 40.33 27.28
N GLU A 79 24.06 41.58 27.46
CA GLU A 79 24.94 42.73 27.75
C GLU A 79 25.22 42.93 29.24
N GLY A 80 24.72 42.06 30.13
CA GLY A 80 24.92 42.16 31.58
C GLY A 80 24.16 43.30 32.26
N ARG A 81 23.14 43.87 31.59
CA ARG A 81 22.26 44.93 32.12
C ARG A 81 21.10 44.33 32.90
N GLU A 82 20.40 45.17 33.67
CA GLU A 82 19.16 44.75 34.32
C GLU A 82 18.11 44.30 33.27
N PRO A 83 17.51 43.11 33.43
CA PRO A 83 16.62 42.54 32.41
C PRO A 83 15.42 43.42 32.05
N LEU A 84 14.88 44.17 33.02
CA LEU A 84 13.68 45.01 32.88
C LEU A 84 14.00 46.50 33.12
N ALA A 85 15.17 46.97 32.69
CA ALA A 85 15.53 48.38 32.82
C ALA A 85 14.44 49.28 32.20
N ASN A 86 14.06 50.37 32.89
CA ASN A 86 13.00 51.28 32.43
C ASN A 86 13.36 51.90 31.07
N ASP A 87 12.56 51.60 30.04
CA ASP A 87 12.60 52.18 28.69
C ASP A 87 12.14 53.65 28.70
N LYS A 88 12.77 54.53 29.48
CA LYS A 88 12.45 55.97 29.46
C LYS A 88 13.19 56.77 28.39
N GLU A 89 14.05 56.16 27.60
CA GLU A 89 14.69 56.84 26.47
C GLU A 89 14.91 55.88 25.29
N LYS A 90 14.14 56.07 24.19
CA LYS A 90 14.47 55.88 22.75
C LYS A 90 13.16 55.58 21.96
N SER A 91 12.57 56.56 21.25
CA SER A 91 12.92 57.15 19.94
C SER A 91 12.54 56.24 18.76
N GLU A 92 11.95 56.84 17.72
CA GLU A 92 11.42 56.25 16.46
C GLU A 92 12.27 55.13 15.80
N ALA A 93 13.56 55.01 16.16
CA ALA A 93 14.44 53.89 15.84
C ALA A 93 13.90 52.52 16.28
N ASP A 94 13.12 52.44 17.37
CA ASP A 94 12.52 51.20 17.89
C ASP A 94 11.44 50.65 16.95
N GLY A 95 10.72 51.54 16.24
CA GLY A 95 9.75 51.14 15.21
C GLY A 95 10.43 50.55 13.97
N VAL A 96 11.59 51.09 13.58
CA VAL A 96 12.38 50.58 12.45
C VAL A 96 13.06 49.26 12.81
N GLU A 97 13.69 49.14 13.98
CA GLU A 97 14.27 47.87 14.44
C GLU A 97 13.20 46.78 14.61
N SER A 98 12.03 47.09 15.19
CA SER A 98 10.90 46.17 15.33
C SER A 98 10.35 45.74 13.96
N LEU A 99 10.26 46.67 13.00
CA LEU A 99 9.85 46.36 11.63
C LEU A 99 10.88 45.48 10.90
N ILE A 100 12.17 45.78 11.03
CA ILE A 100 13.26 44.98 10.45
C ILE A 100 13.24 43.57 11.06
N ALA A 101 13.07 43.44 12.37
CA ALA A 101 12.96 42.14 13.04
C ALA A 101 11.75 41.35 12.51
N ARG A 102 10.59 41.99 12.38
CA ARG A 102 9.37 41.36 11.84
C ARG A 102 9.53 40.93 10.38
N LEU A 103 10.11 41.76 9.53
CA LEU A 103 10.34 41.46 8.11
C LEU A 103 11.41 40.39 7.91
N THR A 104 12.53 40.48 8.64
CA THR A 104 13.59 39.45 8.62
C THR A 104 12.99 38.10 8.98
N TYR A 105 12.14 38.09 10.01
CA TYR A 105 11.44 36.90 10.40
C TYR A 105 10.50 36.37 9.32
N TYR A 106 9.63 37.22 8.79
CA TYR A 106 8.68 36.84 7.75
C TYR A 106 9.40 36.18 6.56
N VAL A 107 10.53 36.75 6.13
CA VAL A 107 11.37 36.20 5.06
C VAL A 107 11.99 34.86 5.46
N MET A 108 12.46 34.70 6.70
CA MET A 108 13.01 33.43 7.18
C MET A 108 11.95 32.32 7.24
N ASP A 109 10.75 32.61 7.73
CA ASP A 109 9.67 31.63 7.80
C ASP A 109 9.18 31.24 6.40
N HIS A 110 9.07 32.20 5.50
CA HIS A 110 8.73 31.94 4.10
C HIS A 110 9.75 31.00 3.45
N ARG A 111 11.05 31.29 3.59
CA ARG A 111 12.13 30.42 3.07
C ARG A 111 12.13 29.03 3.72
N ARG A 112 11.82 28.94 5.01
CA ARG A 112 11.71 27.66 5.71
C ARG A 112 10.56 26.83 5.14
N ILE A 113 9.39 27.44 4.94
CA ILE A 113 8.21 26.78 4.36
C ILE A 113 8.49 26.34 2.91
N GLU A 114 9.08 27.20 2.10
CA GLU A 114 9.50 26.86 0.73
C GLU A 114 10.45 25.67 0.71
N LYS A 115 11.45 25.68 1.61
CA LYS A 115 12.39 24.58 1.75
C LYS A 115 11.69 23.30 2.20
N GLU A 116 10.80 23.36 3.20
CA GLU A 116 10.04 22.20 3.67
C GLU A 116 9.16 21.62 2.56
N ILE A 117 8.50 22.46 1.76
CA ILE A 117 7.73 22.03 0.58
C ILE A 117 8.64 21.37 -0.46
N HIS A 118 9.81 21.97 -0.73
CA HIS A 118 10.77 21.42 -1.68
C HIS A 118 11.35 20.07 -1.23
N ASP A 119 11.78 19.98 0.02
CA ASP A 119 12.32 18.76 0.62
C ASP A 119 11.24 17.65 0.65
N LEU A 120 9.99 18.01 0.97
CA LEU A 120 8.86 17.09 0.94
C LEU A 120 8.53 16.62 -0.48
N LYS A 121 8.59 17.51 -1.47
CA LYS A 121 8.41 17.16 -2.88
C LYS A 121 9.48 16.18 -3.36
N ILE A 122 10.75 16.45 -3.08
CA ILE A 122 11.87 15.55 -3.39
C ILE A 122 11.68 14.20 -2.72
N PHE A 123 11.26 14.19 -1.44
CA PHE A 123 11.01 12.96 -0.71
C PHE A 123 9.92 12.11 -1.39
N TYR A 124 8.77 12.70 -1.74
CA TYR A 124 7.70 11.98 -2.43
C TYR A 124 8.11 11.50 -3.83
N GLU A 125 8.79 12.34 -4.62
CA GLU A 125 9.34 11.94 -5.91
C GLU A 125 10.29 10.74 -5.75
N SER A 126 11.17 10.77 -4.75
CA SER A 126 12.10 9.66 -4.49
C SER A 126 11.38 8.35 -4.14
N ILE A 127 10.24 8.40 -3.45
CA ILE A 127 9.44 7.21 -3.16
C ILE A 127 8.89 6.64 -4.46
N VAL A 128 8.20 7.47 -5.26
CA VAL A 128 7.51 7.03 -6.48
C VAL A 128 8.50 6.54 -7.54
N GLU A 129 9.65 7.21 -7.67
CA GLU A 129 10.70 6.79 -8.61
C GLU A 129 11.30 5.42 -8.26
N ASN A 130 11.41 5.08 -6.97
CA ASN A 130 12.02 3.82 -6.54
C ASN A 130 11.02 2.67 -6.34
N LEU A 131 9.72 2.88 -6.62
CA LEU A 131 8.75 1.79 -6.62
C LEU A 131 9.09 0.74 -7.67
N GLN A 132 8.92 -0.54 -7.32
CA GLN A 132 8.99 -1.67 -8.26
C GLN A 132 7.68 -1.85 -9.05
N SER A 133 7.12 -0.73 -9.50
CA SER A 133 5.87 -0.64 -10.25
C SER A 133 5.98 0.58 -11.13
N ALA A 134 5.51 0.47 -12.38
CA ALA A 134 5.32 1.65 -13.20
C ALA A 134 4.14 2.45 -12.63
N VAL A 135 4.30 3.76 -12.56
CA VAL A 135 3.25 4.69 -12.13
C VAL A 135 3.09 5.72 -13.22
N LEU A 136 1.86 5.88 -13.72
CA LEU A 136 1.48 6.93 -14.65
C LEU A 136 0.37 7.76 -14.03
N VAL A 137 0.38 9.06 -14.29
CA VAL A 137 -0.72 9.97 -13.92
C VAL A 137 -1.20 10.65 -15.18
N MET A 138 -2.51 10.70 -15.34
CA MET A 138 -3.17 11.39 -16.43
C MET A 138 -3.99 12.55 -15.92
N ASP A 139 -4.13 13.59 -16.73
CA ASP A 139 -5.06 14.70 -16.50
C ASP A 139 -6.50 14.34 -16.91
N LYS A 140 -7.39 15.34 -16.83
CA LYS A 140 -8.82 15.21 -17.16
C LYS A 140 -9.07 14.97 -18.65
N GLU A 141 -8.11 15.32 -19.52
CA GLU A 141 -8.12 15.02 -20.95
C GLU A 141 -7.47 13.66 -21.28
N HIS A 142 -7.12 12.87 -20.26
CA HIS A 142 -6.48 11.56 -20.40
C HIS A 142 -5.05 11.62 -20.96
N LYS A 143 -4.39 12.77 -20.89
CA LYS A 143 -2.99 12.93 -21.26
C LYS A 143 -2.09 12.57 -20.10
N ILE A 144 -1.01 11.87 -20.38
CA ILE A 144 -0.03 11.48 -19.37
C ILE A 144 0.76 12.73 -18.94
N ILE A 145 0.63 13.12 -17.68
CA ILE A 145 1.33 14.26 -17.08
C ILE A 145 2.52 13.85 -16.20
N TYR A 146 2.59 12.56 -15.84
CA TYR A 146 3.70 12.00 -15.08
C TYR A 146 3.86 10.52 -15.40
N ALA A 147 5.12 10.08 -15.46
CA ALA A 147 5.50 8.67 -15.47
C ALA A 147 6.81 8.48 -14.69
N ASN A 148 6.89 7.46 -13.85
CA ASN A 148 8.13 7.18 -13.11
C ASN A 148 9.15 6.40 -13.96
N LYS A 149 10.43 6.40 -13.57
CA LYS A 149 11.50 5.69 -14.30
C LYS A 149 11.29 4.18 -14.44
N TYR A 150 10.43 3.58 -13.61
CA TYR A 150 10.14 2.14 -13.70
C TYR A 150 9.39 1.80 -15.00
N LEU A 151 8.68 2.75 -15.62
CA LEU A 151 8.07 2.58 -16.94
C LEU A 151 9.07 2.05 -17.97
N THR A 152 10.31 2.54 -17.95
CA THR A 152 11.36 2.09 -18.89
C THR A 152 11.74 0.64 -18.65
N LYS A 153 11.77 0.20 -17.40
CA LYS A 153 12.06 -1.21 -17.08
C LYS A 153 10.91 -2.13 -17.46
N LEU A 154 9.67 -1.68 -17.28
CA LEU A 154 8.46 -2.48 -17.50
C LEU A 154 8.07 -2.55 -18.98
N ALA A 155 8.14 -1.44 -19.70
CA ALA A 155 7.65 -1.32 -21.07
C ALA A 155 8.72 -0.88 -22.09
N GLY A 156 9.93 -0.52 -21.66
CA GLY A 156 10.96 0.00 -22.58
C GLY A 156 10.69 1.42 -23.07
N ILE A 157 9.73 2.11 -22.45
CA ILE A 157 9.33 3.48 -22.80
C ILE A 157 9.99 4.42 -21.80
N ARG A 158 10.72 5.43 -22.29
CA ARG A 158 11.24 6.47 -21.41
C ARG A 158 10.11 7.40 -20.99
N PRO A 159 10.04 7.84 -19.71
CA PRO A 159 8.98 8.73 -19.23
C PRO A 159 8.73 9.91 -20.17
N GLU A 160 9.78 10.55 -20.66
CA GLU A 160 9.71 11.74 -21.52
C GLU A 160 9.05 11.46 -22.88
N GLN A 161 9.03 10.20 -23.32
CA GLN A 161 8.33 9.78 -24.55
C GLN A 161 6.84 9.55 -24.30
N ALA A 162 6.42 9.35 -23.05
CA ALA A 162 5.03 9.09 -22.68
C ALA A 162 4.29 10.38 -22.30
N ILE A 163 4.99 11.38 -21.78
CA ILE A 163 4.40 12.68 -21.39
C ILE A 163 3.66 13.32 -22.59
N ASP A 164 2.53 13.95 -22.29
CA ASP A 164 1.61 14.62 -23.21
C ASP A 164 0.87 13.71 -24.22
N LEU A 165 1.19 12.41 -24.26
CA LEU A 165 0.44 11.46 -25.09
C LEU A 165 -0.94 11.17 -24.48
N ASN A 166 -1.95 11.09 -25.34
CA ASN A 166 -3.29 10.67 -24.92
C ASN A 166 -3.32 9.15 -24.71
N THR A 167 -3.88 8.73 -23.58
CA THR A 167 -4.02 7.31 -23.22
C THR A 167 -4.75 6.50 -24.29
N PHE A 168 -5.70 7.09 -25.01
CA PHE A 168 -6.48 6.39 -26.04
C PHE A 168 -5.78 6.29 -27.40
N ASP A 169 -4.76 7.13 -27.64
CA ASP A 169 -4.09 7.25 -28.95
C ASP A 169 -2.60 6.85 -28.89
N ILE A 170 -2.10 6.43 -27.72
CA ILE A 170 -0.68 6.16 -27.51
C ILE A 170 -0.15 4.96 -28.33
N GLU A 171 -1.01 4.04 -28.79
CA GLU A 171 -0.62 2.98 -29.75
C GLU A 171 -0.15 3.56 -31.10
N GLU A 172 -0.69 4.70 -31.54
CA GLU A 172 -0.29 5.34 -32.80
C GLU A 172 1.14 5.90 -32.71
N THR A 173 1.51 6.39 -31.52
CA THR A 173 2.83 6.97 -31.25
C THR A 173 3.85 5.91 -30.87
N ILE A 174 3.41 4.80 -30.27
CA ILE A 174 4.27 3.70 -29.82
C ILE A 174 3.75 2.38 -30.43
N PRO A 175 4.09 2.05 -31.70
CA PRO A 175 3.45 0.95 -32.44
C PRO A 175 3.62 -0.47 -31.88
N LYS A 176 4.58 -0.67 -30.97
CA LYS A 176 4.82 -1.97 -30.29
C LYS A 176 4.11 -2.09 -28.94
N LEU A 177 3.43 -1.04 -28.53
CA LEU A 177 2.67 -1.01 -27.30
C LEU A 177 1.23 -1.39 -27.66
N LYS A 178 0.72 -2.51 -27.12
CA LYS A 178 -0.69 -2.89 -27.24
C LYS A 178 -1.32 -3.09 -25.87
N PHE A 179 -2.42 -2.41 -25.62
CA PHE A 179 -3.05 -2.36 -24.29
C PHE A 179 -4.57 -2.18 -24.38
N GLY A 180 -5.21 -2.72 -25.43
CA GLY A 180 -6.66 -2.66 -25.61
C GLY A 180 -7.47 -3.18 -24.40
N GLU A 181 -7.01 -4.24 -23.73
CA GLU A 181 -7.64 -4.74 -22.50
C GLU A 181 -7.59 -3.70 -21.36
N PHE A 182 -6.47 -2.99 -21.25
CA PHE A 182 -6.31 -1.90 -20.28
C PHE A 182 -7.25 -0.74 -20.59
N ILE A 183 -7.44 -0.39 -21.87
CA ILE A 183 -8.38 0.69 -22.24
C ILE A 183 -9.80 0.40 -21.77
N ALA A 184 -10.26 -0.85 -21.85
CA ALA A 184 -11.58 -1.23 -21.35
C ALA A 184 -11.69 -1.00 -19.83
N LYS A 185 -10.69 -1.45 -19.06
CA LYS A 185 -10.62 -1.28 -17.61
C LYS A 185 -10.47 0.19 -17.20
N TYR A 186 -9.69 0.94 -17.98
CA TYR A 186 -9.50 2.37 -17.82
C TYR A 186 -10.83 3.13 -17.90
N LYS A 187 -11.61 2.87 -18.95
CA LYS A 187 -12.93 3.49 -19.16
C LYS A 187 -13.88 3.15 -18.02
N GLU A 188 -13.92 1.88 -17.61
CA GLU A 188 -14.72 1.42 -16.46
C GLU A 188 -14.38 2.20 -15.18
N ALA A 189 -13.09 2.41 -14.87
CA ALA A 189 -12.66 3.17 -13.70
C ALA A 189 -12.98 4.68 -13.83
N ALA A 190 -12.80 5.26 -15.02
CA ALA A 190 -13.08 6.67 -15.29
C ALA A 190 -14.58 6.98 -15.21
N GLU A 191 -15.45 6.07 -15.67
CA GLU A 191 -16.90 6.21 -15.62
C GLU A 191 -17.46 5.97 -14.21
N SER A 192 -16.95 4.97 -13.50
CA SER A 192 -17.40 4.64 -12.15
C SER A 192 -16.89 5.63 -11.08
N LEU A 193 -15.85 6.41 -11.39
CA LEU A 193 -15.16 7.31 -10.46
C LEU A 193 -14.67 6.60 -9.19
N ALA A 194 -14.48 5.29 -9.26
CA ALA A 194 -14.04 4.44 -8.17
C ALA A 194 -12.70 3.76 -8.49
N PRO A 195 -11.85 3.51 -7.49
CA PRO A 195 -10.64 2.73 -7.69
C PRO A 195 -10.96 1.32 -8.21
N LEU A 196 -10.27 0.91 -9.27
CA LEU A 196 -10.42 -0.40 -9.89
C LEU A 196 -9.09 -1.16 -9.85
N PHE A 197 -9.13 -2.37 -9.33
CA PHE A 197 -8.00 -3.31 -9.41
C PHE A 197 -8.15 -4.21 -10.64
N PHE A 198 -7.06 -4.39 -11.37
CA PHE A 198 -6.96 -5.38 -12.44
C PHE A 198 -5.82 -6.35 -12.17
N GLU A 199 -6.01 -7.60 -12.60
CA GLU A 199 -5.04 -8.66 -12.42
C GLU A 199 -4.85 -9.44 -13.72
N ASN A 200 -3.62 -9.88 -13.98
CA ASN A 200 -3.27 -10.71 -15.14
C ASN A 200 -3.63 -10.05 -16.49
N LEU A 201 -3.56 -8.73 -16.58
CA LEU A 201 -3.82 -8.00 -17.81
C LEU A 201 -2.65 -8.16 -18.77
N HIS A 202 -2.94 -8.54 -20.01
CA HIS A 202 -1.92 -8.74 -21.03
C HIS A 202 -1.49 -7.42 -21.66
N LEU A 203 -0.19 -7.17 -21.66
CA LEU A 203 0.41 -6.03 -22.35
C LEU A 203 1.48 -6.51 -23.34
N GLU A 204 1.42 -5.99 -24.57
CA GLU A 204 2.57 -5.99 -25.48
C GLU A 204 3.30 -4.66 -25.32
N THR A 205 4.62 -4.71 -25.23
CA THR A 205 5.47 -3.54 -25.02
C THR A 205 6.65 -3.55 -26.00
N PRO A 206 7.31 -2.41 -26.24
CA PRO A 206 8.53 -2.35 -27.04
C PRO A 206 9.63 -3.39 -26.72
N ILE A 207 9.74 -3.80 -25.44
CA ILE A 207 10.79 -4.73 -24.96
C ILE A 207 10.30 -6.16 -24.75
N SER A 208 8.98 -6.39 -24.73
CA SER A 208 8.40 -7.71 -24.54
C SER A 208 7.09 -7.82 -25.31
N SER A 209 6.99 -8.82 -26.16
CA SER A 209 5.74 -9.15 -26.86
C SER A 209 4.69 -9.76 -25.94
N PHE A 210 5.01 -10.05 -24.66
CA PHE A 210 4.08 -10.72 -23.77
C PHE A 210 4.48 -10.56 -22.29
N ASN A 211 3.80 -9.68 -21.55
CA ASN A 211 3.91 -9.59 -20.09
C ASN A 211 2.52 -9.54 -19.44
N TYR A 212 2.38 -10.23 -18.30
CA TYR A 212 1.22 -10.11 -17.41
C TYR A 212 1.43 -8.97 -16.43
N ASN A 213 0.42 -8.13 -16.28
CA ASN A 213 0.46 -6.97 -15.40
C ASN A 213 -0.74 -6.96 -14.46
N SER A 214 -0.48 -6.57 -13.23
CA SER A 214 -1.52 -6.32 -12.22
C SER A 214 -1.31 -4.94 -11.62
N GLY A 215 -2.40 -4.29 -11.24
CA GLY A 215 -2.31 -2.92 -10.77
C GLY A 215 -3.65 -2.27 -10.47
N TRP A 216 -3.57 -0.99 -10.14
CA TRP A 216 -4.71 -0.15 -9.77
C TRP A 216 -4.89 1.01 -10.74
N LEU A 217 -6.15 1.30 -11.01
CA LEU A 217 -6.65 2.52 -11.64
C LEU A 217 -7.35 3.32 -10.56
N ILE A 218 -6.84 4.51 -10.24
CA ILE A 218 -7.34 5.34 -9.14
C ILE A 218 -7.76 6.70 -9.71
N PRO A 219 -9.07 6.94 -9.91
CA PRO A 219 -9.55 8.24 -10.37
C PRO A 219 -9.17 9.35 -9.41
N LEU A 220 -8.64 10.44 -9.94
CA LEU A 220 -8.44 11.69 -9.22
C LEU A 220 -9.70 12.53 -9.39
N LEU A 221 -10.28 12.96 -8.28
CA LEU A 221 -11.51 13.74 -8.28
C LEU A 221 -11.24 15.18 -7.86
N SER A 222 -11.96 16.12 -8.46
CA SER A 222 -12.06 17.51 -8.02
C SER A 222 -12.96 17.62 -6.78
N GLU A 223 -13.03 18.81 -6.17
CA GLU A 223 -13.89 19.07 -4.99
C GLU A 223 -15.38 18.81 -5.27
N ASP A 224 -15.82 19.03 -6.51
CA ASP A 224 -17.18 18.78 -7.00
C ASP A 224 -17.43 17.31 -7.39
N LYS A 225 -16.47 16.41 -7.11
CA LYS A 225 -16.46 15.00 -7.50
C LYS A 225 -16.43 14.75 -9.02
N SER A 226 -16.06 15.74 -9.83
CA SER A 226 -15.78 15.53 -11.25
C SER A 226 -14.44 14.83 -11.47
N PHE A 227 -14.31 14.11 -12.59
CA PHE A 227 -13.06 13.47 -13.01
C PHE A 227 -12.00 14.54 -13.31
N LYS A 228 -10.91 14.51 -12.55
CA LYS A 228 -9.74 15.39 -12.72
C LYS A 228 -8.57 14.69 -13.42
N GLY A 229 -8.59 13.37 -13.46
CA GLY A 229 -7.50 12.56 -13.97
C GLY A 229 -7.49 11.18 -13.34
N MET A 230 -6.39 10.46 -13.51
CA MET A 230 -6.28 9.08 -13.04
C MET A 230 -4.83 8.79 -12.63
N ILE A 231 -4.64 7.92 -11.65
CA ILE A 231 -3.35 7.29 -11.36
C ILE A 231 -3.46 5.83 -11.82
N CYS A 232 -2.52 5.40 -12.66
CA CYS A 232 -2.39 4.02 -13.08
C CYS A 232 -1.11 3.43 -12.51
N THR A 233 -1.21 2.23 -11.95
CA THR A 233 -0.04 1.45 -11.51
C THR A 233 0.04 0.16 -12.29
N PHE A 234 1.25 -0.27 -12.63
CA PHE A 234 1.49 -1.53 -13.32
C PHE A 234 2.65 -2.26 -12.68
N ARG A 235 2.40 -3.49 -12.27
CA ARG A 235 3.41 -4.40 -11.77
C ARG A 235 3.47 -5.61 -12.68
N ASP A 236 4.66 -5.93 -13.17
CA ASP A 236 4.92 -7.16 -13.90
C ASP A 236 4.75 -8.36 -12.95
N THR A 237 3.80 -9.23 -13.30
CA THR A 237 3.46 -10.47 -12.59
C THR A 237 3.75 -11.70 -13.44
N SER A 238 4.44 -11.54 -14.58
CA SER A 238 4.70 -12.60 -15.57
C SER A 238 5.41 -13.80 -14.96
N ASN A 239 6.43 -13.59 -14.13
CA ASN A 239 7.15 -14.69 -13.49
C ASN A 239 6.25 -15.51 -12.55
N ALA A 240 5.44 -14.82 -11.72
CA ALA A 240 4.50 -15.49 -10.83
C ALA A 240 3.44 -16.26 -11.62
N HIS A 241 2.93 -15.66 -12.70
CA HIS A 241 1.97 -16.29 -13.60
C HIS A 241 2.56 -17.51 -14.32
N ALA A 242 3.80 -17.43 -14.80
CA ALA A 242 4.50 -18.53 -15.46
C ALA A 242 4.74 -19.70 -14.50
N LEU A 243 5.23 -19.43 -13.29
CA LEU A 243 5.42 -20.45 -12.25
C LEU A 243 4.09 -21.11 -11.88
N PHE A 244 3.03 -20.32 -11.68
CA PHE A 244 1.70 -20.84 -11.41
C PHE A 244 1.19 -21.71 -12.56
N SER A 245 1.37 -21.28 -13.81
CA SER A 245 0.94 -22.00 -15.01
C SER A 245 1.68 -23.34 -15.18
N ILE A 246 2.99 -23.36 -14.96
CA ILE A 246 3.79 -24.59 -15.02
C ILE A 246 3.35 -25.57 -13.93
N LEU A 247 3.15 -25.11 -12.70
CA LEU A 247 2.65 -25.94 -11.60
C LEU A 247 1.26 -26.48 -11.90
N ALA A 248 0.34 -25.63 -12.37
CA ALA A 248 -1.01 -26.01 -12.75
C ALA A 248 -1.01 -27.09 -13.83
N GLN A 249 -0.27 -26.88 -14.93
CA GLN A 249 -0.16 -27.87 -16.01
C GLN A 249 0.51 -29.17 -15.55
N SER A 250 1.50 -29.09 -14.67
CA SER A 250 2.16 -30.27 -14.12
C SER A 250 1.18 -31.13 -13.31
N ILE A 251 0.31 -30.51 -12.50
CA ILE A 251 -0.71 -31.20 -11.71
C ILE A 251 -1.86 -31.70 -12.60
N GLU A 252 -2.19 -30.94 -13.66
CA GLU A 252 -3.29 -31.23 -14.60
C GLU A 252 -3.17 -32.62 -15.24
N TYR A 253 -1.95 -33.04 -15.59
CA TYR A 253 -1.67 -34.30 -16.27
C TYR A 253 -1.12 -35.42 -15.37
N LEU A 254 -1.17 -35.25 -14.04
CA LEU A 254 -0.79 -36.34 -13.12
C LEU A 254 -1.67 -37.58 -13.31
N PRO A 255 -1.11 -38.79 -13.13
CA PRO A 255 -1.87 -40.04 -13.25
C PRO A 255 -2.89 -40.22 -12.12
N ASP A 256 -2.65 -39.59 -10.97
CA ASP A 256 -3.53 -39.54 -9.82
C ASP A 256 -4.53 -38.38 -9.96
N GLY A 257 -5.74 -38.57 -9.45
CA GLY A 257 -6.72 -37.48 -9.33
C GLY A 257 -6.27 -36.51 -8.24
N VAL A 258 -6.25 -35.22 -8.52
CA VAL A 258 -5.84 -34.19 -7.55
C VAL A 258 -6.91 -33.12 -7.49
N ALA A 259 -7.36 -32.79 -6.28
CA ALA A 259 -8.18 -31.62 -6.01
C ALA A 259 -7.58 -30.80 -4.86
N ILE A 260 -7.50 -29.49 -5.05
CA ILE A 260 -6.99 -28.52 -4.09
C ILE A 260 -8.13 -27.59 -3.70
N PHE A 261 -8.33 -27.46 -2.40
CA PHE A 261 -9.38 -26.64 -1.83
C PHE A 261 -8.77 -25.57 -0.94
N LYS A 262 -9.19 -24.33 -1.14
CA LYS A 262 -8.87 -23.22 -0.23
C LYS A 262 -9.82 -23.25 0.95
N GLN A 263 -9.26 -23.10 2.15
CA GLN A 263 -10.00 -23.14 3.40
C GLN A 263 -9.28 -22.25 4.41
N LYS A 264 -9.91 -21.19 4.93
CA LYS A 264 -9.21 -20.22 5.81
C LYS A 264 -8.96 -20.79 7.19
N SER A 265 -9.82 -21.71 7.63
CA SER A 265 -9.69 -22.40 8.93
C SER A 265 -10.37 -23.75 8.91
N ALA A 266 -9.92 -24.67 9.78
CA ALA A 266 -10.57 -25.96 9.97
C ALA A 266 -12.06 -25.78 10.32
N GLY A 267 -12.93 -26.54 9.66
CA GLY A 267 -14.39 -26.45 9.83
C GLY A 267 -15.12 -25.50 8.89
N GLU A 268 -14.43 -24.58 8.21
CA GLU A 268 -15.04 -23.79 7.13
C GLU A 268 -15.26 -24.69 5.90
N PHE A 269 -16.38 -24.48 5.19
CA PHE A 269 -16.60 -25.19 3.93
C PHE A 269 -15.53 -24.77 2.90
N PRO A 270 -14.81 -25.72 2.29
CA PRO A 270 -13.77 -25.38 1.34
C PRO A 270 -14.36 -24.79 0.07
N VAL A 271 -13.62 -23.88 -0.54
CA VAL A 271 -13.87 -23.44 -1.91
C VAL A 271 -12.86 -24.16 -2.80
N THR A 272 -13.32 -24.97 -3.75
CA THR A 272 -12.39 -25.59 -4.70
C THR A 272 -11.64 -24.50 -5.43
N THR A 273 -10.32 -24.67 -5.48
CA THR A 273 -9.44 -23.78 -6.22
C THR A 273 -8.89 -24.48 -7.45
N PHE A 274 -8.73 -25.81 -7.40
CA PHE A 274 -8.24 -26.57 -8.53
C PHE A 274 -8.71 -28.03 -8.48
N ALA A 275 -9.06 -28.61 -9.62
CA ALA A 275 -9.33 -30.03 -9.78
C ALA A 275 -8.71 -30.49 -11.11
N ASN A 276 -7.80 -31.47 -11.08
CA ASN A 276 -7.05 -31.90 -12.27
C ASN A 276 -7.87 -32.78 -13.23
N LYS A 277 -7.35 -33.02 -14.43
CA LYS A 277 -8.04 -33.82 -15.47
C LYS A 277 -8.49 -35.19 -14.98
N LYS A 278 -7.63 -35.89 -14.24
CA LYS A 278 -7.91 -37.25 -13.75
C LYS A 278 -9.10 -37.27 -12.80
N ILE A 279 -9.21 -36.35 -11.83
CA ILE A 279 -10.35 -36.33 -10.92
C ILE A 279 -11.63 -35.87 -11.61
N ARG A 280 -11.53 -34.91 -12.54
CA ARG A 280 -12.69 -34.49 -13.36
C ARG A 280 -13.24 -35.66 -14.18
N LYS A 281 -12.37 -36.48 -14.75
CA LYS A 281 -12.75 -37.72 -15.45
C LYS A 281 -13.36 -38.77 -14.52
N ILE A 282 -12.80 -38.97 -13.33
CA ILE A 282 -13.37 -39.90 -12.31
C ILE A 282 -14.80 -39.52 -11.95
N LEU A 283 -15.09 -38.22 -11.88
CA LEU A 283 -16.39 -37.69 -11.46
C LEU A 283 -17.34 -37.36 -12.63
N GLY A 284 -16.95 -37.63 -13.88
CA GLY A 284 -17.79 -37.39 -15.06
C GLY A 284 -17.97 -35.92 -15.44
N VAL A 285 -17.02 -35.05 -15.09
CA VAL A 285 -17.03 -33.60 -15.35
C VAL A 285 -15.81 -33.14 -16.16
N GLU A 286 -15.35 -33.96 -17.11
CA GLU A 286 -14.09 -33.72 -17.85
C GLU A 286 -14.06 -32.38 -18.60
N ASP A 287 -15.20 -31.94 -19.14
CA ASP A 287 -15.33 -30.70 -19.93
C ASP A 287 -15.36 -29.41 -19.08
N ARG A 288 -15.35 -29.53 -17.76
CA ARG A 288 -15.33 -28.37 -16.86
C ARG A 288 -13.90 -27.85 -16.69
N ASP A 289 -13.78 -26.53 -16.55
CA ASP A 289 -12.49 -25.89 -16.30
C ASP A 289 -11.94 -26.24 -14.91
N SER A 290 -10.61 -26.40 -14.85
CA SER A 290 -9.88 -26.90 -13.69
C SER A 290 -9.95 -25.99 -12.46
N PHE A 291 -10.15 -24.67 -12.63
CA PHE A 291 -10.11 -23.67 -11.56
C PHE A 291 -11.48 -23.19 -11.10
N THR A 292 -12.53 -23.44 -11.89
CA THR A 292 -13.85 -22.83 -11.71
C THR A 292 -14.92 -23.81 -11.22
N LEU A 293 -14.54 -25.02 -10.78
CA LEU A 293 -15.44 -26.08 -10.31
C LEU A 293 -15.69 -25.99 -8.80
N PRO A 294 -16.80 -25.40 -8.31
CA PRO A 294 -17.01 -25.21 -6.88
C PRO A 294 -17.11 -26.53 -6.12
N PHE A 295 -16.76 -26.52 -4.83
CA PHE A 295 -16.72 -27.75 -4.01
C PHE A 295 -18.07 -28.45 -3.97
N LEU A 296 -19.15 -27.68 -3.81
CA LEU A 296 -20.51 -28.21 -3.74
C LEU A 296 -20.94 -28.89 -5.04
N ASP A 297 -20.52 -28.38 -6.20
CA ASP A 297 -20.83 -28.99 -7.49
C ASP A 297 -20.03 -30.28 -7.68
N LEU A 298 -18.74 -30.26 -7.36
CA LEU A 298 -17.90 -31.46 -7.35
C LEU A 298 -18.49 -32.55 -6.44
N PHE A 299 -18.96 -32.15 -5.25
CA PHE A 299 -19.59 -33.04 -4.28
C PHE A 299 -20.94 -33.59 -4.77
N LYS A 300 -21.73 -32.76 -5.46
CA LYS A 300 -23.01 -33.16 -6.06
C LYS A 300 -22.83 -34.16 -7.20
N GLU A 301 -21.82 -33.97 -8.05
CA GLU A 301 -21.52 -34.92 -9.13
C GLU A 301 -20.93 -36.23 -8.59
N ALA A 302 -20.12 -36.15 -7.54
CA ALA A 302 -19.63 -37.33 -6.86
C ALA A 302 -20.77 -38.18 -6.24
N LYS A 303 -21.84 -37.55 -5.74
CA LYS A 303 -23.04 -38.27 -5.25
C LYS A 303 -23.70 -39.16 -6.30
N LYS A 304 -23.58 -38.82 -7.58
CA LYS A 304 -24.16 -39.62 -8.69
C LYS A 304 -23.27 -40.81 -9.08
N THR A 305 -21.97 -40.70 -8.82
CA THR A 305 -20.95 -41.61 -9.37
C THR A 305 -20.41 -42.59 -8.34
N VAL A 306 -20.29 -42.14 -7.07
CA VAL A 306 -19.75 -42.92 -5.96
C VAL A 306 -20.86 -43.74 -5.30
N VAL A 307 -20.68 -45.06 -5.25
CA VAL A 307 -21.65 -46.01 -4.69
C VAL A 307 -21.76 -45.85 -3.17
N ASN A 308 -20.61 -45.79 -2.48
CA ASN A 308 -20.54 -45.62 -1.03
C ASN A 308 -20.51 -44.14 -0.59
N PHE A 309 -21.20 -43.27 -1.32
CA PHE A 309 -21.15 -41.81 -1.13
C PHE A 309 -21.54 -41.36 0.29
N LYS A 310 -22.52 -41.99 0.94
CA LYS A 310 -22.96 -41.57 2.29
C LYS A 310 -21.87 -41.70 3.35
N GLU A 311 -21.02 -42.72 3.22
CA GLU A 311 -19.91 -42.96 4.14
C GLU A 311 -18.77 -42.01 3.85
N TRP A 312 -18.46 -41.84 2.56
CA TRP A 312 -17.48 -40.86 2.08
C TRP A 312 -17.86 -39.41 2.45
N GLU A 313 -19.15 -39.06 2.40
CA GLU A 313 -19.66 -37.75 2.80
C GLU A 313 -19.42 -37.49 4.29
N LYS A 314 -19.67 -38.48 5.15
CA LYS A 314 -19.38 -38.38 6.59
C LYS A 314 -17.88 -38.22 6.83
N PHE A 315 -17.07 -39.00 6.11
CA PHE A 315 -15.62 -38.91 6.16
C PHE A 315 -15.14 -37.51 5.79
N ILE A 316 -15.54 -36.98 4.62
CA ILE A 316 -15.16 -35.63 4.16
C ILE A 316 -15.62 -34.55 5.14
N LYS A 317 -16.85 -34.62 5.66
CA LYS A 317 -17.33 -33.64 6.64
C LYS A 317 -16.51 -33.63 7.93
N ASN A 318 -16.01 -34.79 8.36
CA ASN A 318 -15.11 -34.88 9.52
C ASN A 318 -13.69 -34.40 9.17
N ASP A 319 -13.22 -34.75 7.98
CA ASP A 319 -11.92 -34.37 7.43
C ASP A 319 -11.78 -32.86 7.22
N ILE A 320 -12.86 -32.17 6.81
CA ILE A 320 -12.91 -30.71 6.69
C ILE A 320 -12.90 -30.03 8.07
N LYS A 321 -13.56 -30.64 9.06
CA LYS A 321 -13.61 -30.13 10.44
C LYS A 321 -12.30 -30.30 11.19
N THR A 322 -11.46 -31.23 10.78
CA THR A 322 -10.24 -31.60 11.50
C THR A 322 -9.02 -31.36 10.62
N ASN A 323 -7.93 -30.83 11.18
CA ASN A 323 -6.64 -30.76 10.47
C ASN A 323 -5.92 -32.11 10.49
N ALA A 324 -6.67 -33.20 10.35
CA ALA A 324 -6.14 -34.56 10.32
C ALA A 324 -5.22 -34.73 9.10
N VAL A 325 -4.07 -35.35 9.30
CA VAL A 325 -3.04 -35.59 8.26
C VAL A 325 -3.14 -37.05 7.81
N ASN A 326 -2.83 -37.33 6.54
CA ASN A 326 -2.85 -38.67 5.95
C ASN A 326 -4.18 -39.40 6.13
N THR A 327 -5.30 -38.69 5.98
CA THR A 327 -6.60 -39.32 6.02
C THR A 327 -6.81 -40.15 4.76
N ASN A 328 -7.55 -41.27 4.88
CA ASN A 328 -7.74 -42.26 3.83
C ASN A 328 -9.20 -42.70 3.81
N PHE A 329 -9.79 -42.77 2.62
CA PHE A 329 -11.06 -43.43 2.38
C PHE A 329 -11.08 -44.15 1.03
N LEU A 330 -11.66 -45.35 0.97
CA LEU A 330 -11.86 -46.08 -0.28
C LEU A 330 -13.22 -45.71 -0.88
N ILE A 331 -13.24 -45.15 -2.09
CA ILE A 331 -14.48 -44.92 -2.84
C ILE A 331 -14.65 -45.99 -3.92
N ASP A 332 -15.88 -46.46 -4.09
CA ASP A 332 -16.25 -47.38 -5.16
C ASP A 332 -17.15 -46.65 -6.15
N LEU A 333 -16.83 -46.73 -7.44
CA LEU A 333 -17.63 -46.14 -8.50
C LEU A 333 -18.63 -47.16 -9.06
N SER A 334 -19.69 -46.65 -9.70
CA SER A 334 -20.71 -47.46 -10.37
C SER A 334 -20.18 -48.34 -11.51
N ASN A 335 -18.95 -48.09 -12.00
CA ASN A 335 -18.28 -48.84 -13.05
C ASN A 335 -17.27 -49.89 -12.53
N GLU A 336 -17.46 -50.39 -11.30
CA GLU A 336 -16.66 -51.42 -10.62
C GLU A 336 -15.18 -51.04 -10.38
N LYS A 337 -14.84 -49.76 -10.49
CA LYS A 337 -13.50 -49.26 -10.14
C LYS A 337 -13.49 -48.70 -8.72
N SER A 338 -12.47 -49.10 -7.96
CA SER A 338 -12.22 -48.57 -6.62
C SER A 338 -11.04 -47.60 -6.64
N PHE A 339 -11.17 -46.50 -5.91
CA PHE A 339 -10.13 -45.50 -5.74
C PHE A 339 -9.87 -45.23 -4.27
N GLU A 340 -8.59 -45.15 -3.91
CA GLU A 340 -8.16 -44.67 -2.60
C GLU A 340 -8.05 -43.14 -2.63
N VAL A 341 -8.80 -42.48 -1.75
CA VAL A 341 -8.80 -41.02 -1.57
C VAL A 341 -8.00 -40.70 -0.33
N THR A 342 -6.94 -39.91 -0.50
CA THR A 342 -6.09 -39.44 0.60
C THR A 342 -6.19 -37.94 0.76
N GLY A 343 -6.20 -37.45 2.00
CA GLY A 343 -6.35 -36.04 2.32
C GLY A 343 -5.25 -35.53 3.24
N ASN A 344 -4.74 -34.33 2.94
CA ASN A 344 -3.76 -33.63 3.76
C ASN A 344 -4.06 -32.13 3.85
N PRO A 345 -3.97 -31.50 5.04
CA PRO A 345 -4.07 -30.06 5.16
C PRO A 345 -2.86 -29.39 4.50
N LEU A 346 -3.08 -28.19 3.96
CA LEU A 346 -2.05 -27.32 3.42
C LEU A 346 -1.84 -26.18 4.40
N ALA A 347 -0.59 -25.89 4.72
CA ALA A 347 -0.19 -24.77 5.52
C ALA A 347 0.75 -23.85 4.73
N ASP A 348 0.74 -22.56 5.05
CA ASP A 348 1.73 -21.63 4.55
C ASP A 348 3.10 -21.83 5.24
N GLN A 349 4.09 -21.02 4.85
CA GLN A 349 5.44 -21.07 5.40
C GLN A 349 5.53 -20.77 6.91
N TYR A 350 4.46 -20.25 7.51
CA TYR A 350 4.36 -19.96 8.94
C TYR A 350 3.56 -21.01 9.71
N GLY A 351 3.08 -22.06 9.02
CA GLY A 351 2.25 -23.10 9.61
C GLY A 351 0.77 -22.73 9.73
N LEU A 352 0.32 -21.63 9.12
CA LEU A 352 -1.09 -21.25 9.12
C LEU A 352 -1.85 -22.10 8.11
N HIS A 353 -3.01 -22.63 8.50
CA HIS A 353 -3.87 -23.40 7.61
C HIS A 353 -4.38 -22.55 6.45
N ILE A 354 -4.17 -23.02 5.21
CA ILE A 354 -4.60 -22.32 3.99
C ILE A 354 -5.52 -23.14 3.10
N GLY A 355 -5.62 -24.45 3.35
CA GLY A 355 -6.41 -25.32 2.50
C GLY A 355 -6.19 -26.80 2.74
N ARG A 356 -6.57 -27.59 1.74
CA ARG A 356 -6.44 -29.04 1.75
C ARG A 356 -6.17 -29.56 0.34
N ILE A 357 -5.32 -30.59 0.25
CA ILE A 357 -5.12 -31.35 -0.98
C ILE A 357 -5.72 -32.74 -0.81
N ILE A 358 -6.45 -33.17 -1.82
CA ILE A 358 -7.02 -34.51 -1.94
C ILE A 358 -6.38 -35.20 -3.14
N ILE A 359 -5.89 -36.42 -2.94
CA ILE A 359 -5.27 -37.26 -3.97
C ILE A 359 -6.05 -38.57 -4.07
N THR A 360 -6.51 -38.89 -5.28
CA THR A 360 -7.33 -40.06 -5.60
C THR A 360 -6.55 -41.02 -6.49
N ARG A 361 -6.23 -42.21 -6.00
CA ARG A 361 -5.44 -43.23 -6.72
C ARG A 361 -6.28 -44.44 -7.05
N GLU A 362 -6.17 -44.97 -8.26
CA GLU A 362 -6.86 -46.19 -8.67
C GLU A 362 -6.26 -47.41 -7.96
N LYS A 363 -7.09 -48.17 -7.24
CA LYS A 363 -6.64 -49.38 -6.56
C LYS A 363 -6.61 -50.52 -7.57
N ARG A 364 -5.42 -50.93 -8.01
CA ARG A 364 -5.27 -52.11 -8.88
C ARG A 364 -5.79 -53.34 -8.15
N GLN A 365 -6.77 -54.05 -8.72
CA GLN A 365 -7.12 -55.39 -8.26
C GLN A 365 -5.88 -56.28 -8.37
N ARG A 366 -5.51 -56.96 -7.28
CA ARG A 366 -4.50 -58.02 -7.34
C ARG A 366 -5.03 -59.06 -8.32
N ARG A 367 -4.33 -59.27 -9.45
CA ARG A 367 -4.53 -60.47 -10.26
C ARG A 367 -4.28 -61.65 -9.32
N THR A 368 -5.35 -62.36 -8.95
CA THR A 368 -5.23 -63.71 -8.42
C THR A 368 -4.58 -64.53 -9.53
N GLU A 369 -3.28 -64.82 -9.37
CA GLU A 369 -2.60 -65.86 -10.12
C GLU A 369 -3.33 -67.16 -9.82
N ASN A 370 -4.16 -67.61 -10.76
CA ASN A 370 -4.69 -68.96 -10.75
C ASN A 370 -3.50 -69.92 -10.85
N LYS A 371 -3.28 -70.68 -9.78
CA LYS A 371 -2.41 -71.86 -9.75
C LYS A 371 -3.02 -73.01 -10.55
#